data_AF-K1ZUS2-F1
#
_entry.id   AF-K1ZUS2-F1
#
_cell.length_a   1.000
_cell.length_b   1.000
_cell.length_c   1.000
_cell.angle_alpha   90.00
_cell.angle_beta   90.00
_cell.angle_gamma   90.00
#
_symmetry.space_group_name_H-M   'P 1'
#
loop_
_entity.id
_entity.type
_entity.pdbx_description
1 polymer ?
#
loop_
_entity_poly.entity_id
_entity_poly.type
_entity_poly.pdbx_seq_one_letter_code
_entity_poly.pdbx_strand_id
1 'polypeptide(L)'
;MAGLLERLGAVYGSRDEEKPESSSWITKRKGNNPYDQLRRTLRPDGQLSPKRTQDLIEEQEMLSATKSFIFEQVEAYIQVTFGPKDIDLKMEKFQKSWEKLFDKHGIKMIQALIELTDDIKFVNHNGEIRKVVLNRKLDEMNKRERGQ
;
A
#
# COMPACT_ATOMS: atom_id res chain seq x y z
N MET A 1 -13.91 -7.43 -6.50
CA MET A 1 -12.71 -6.96 -5.76
C MET A 1 -11.40 -7.08 -6.56
N ALA A 2 -11.30 -7.87 -7.63
CA ALA A 2 -10.07 -7.99 -8.44
C ALA A 2 -9.57 -6.67 -9.08
N GLY A 3 -10.47 -5.82 -9.58
CA GLY A 3 -10.07 -4.63 -10.35
C GLY A 3 -9.36 -3.52 -9.57
N LEU A 4 -9.48 -3.45 -8.25
CA LEU A 4 -8.82 -2.40 -7.45
C LEU A 4 -7.37 -2.77 -7.11
N LEU A 5 -7.14 -4.05 -6.76
CA LEU A 5 -5.79 -4.61 -6.61
C LEU A 5 -5.02 -4.64 -7.93
N GLU A 6 -5.69 -4.96 -9.04
CA GLU A 6 -5.09 -5.00 -10.38
C GLU A 6 -4.69 -3.60 -10.87
N ARG A 7 -5.50 -2.56 -10.56
CA ARG A 7 -5.16 -1.16 -10.87
C ARG A 7 -3.98 -0.64 -10.05
N LEU A 8 -3.94 -0.94 -8.74
CA LEU A 8 -2.78 -0.60 -7.90
C LEU A 8 -1.52 -1.37 -8.31
N GLY A 9 -1.68 -2.61 -8.76
CA GLY A 9 -0.61 -3.45 -9.31
C GLY A 9 -0.05 -2.93 -10.63
N ALA A 10 -0.88 -2.45 -11.56
CA ALA A 10 -0.44 -1.95 -12.87
C ALA A 10 0.46 -0.70 -12.76
N VAL A 11 0.17 0.20 -11.81
CA VAL A 11 0.93 1.44 -11.58
C VAL A 11 2.34 1.16 -11.03
N TYR A 12 2.50 0.11 -10.23
CA TYR A 12 3.77 -0.20 -9.54
C TYR A 12 4.46 -1.50 -10.01
N GLY A 13 3.80 -2.29 -10.86
CA GLY A 13 4.21 -3.63 -11.28
C GLY A 13 4.58 -3.77 -12.75
N SER A 14 4.67 -2.68 -13.51
CA SER A 14 5.07 -2.76 -14.92
C SER A 14 6.58 -2.95 -15.05
N ARG A 15 6.99 -4.21 -15.20
CA ARG A 15 8.34 -4.65 -15.58
C ARG A 15 8.40 -4.65 -17.10
N ASP A 16 8.72 -3.52 -17.71
CA ASP A 16 9.10 -3.51 -19.12
C ASP A 16 10.50 -4.15 -19.24
N GLU A 17 10.56 -5.25 -19.99
CA GLU A 17 11.80 -5.89 -20.42
C GLU A 17 12.59 -4.94 -21.34
N GLU A 18 13.47 -4.13 -20.76
CA GLU A 18 14.47 -3.38 -21.54
C GLU A 18 15.69 -4.27 -21.84
N LYS A 19 15.93 -4.52 -23.13
CA LYS A 19 17.10 -5.20 -23.70
C LYS A 19 18.43 -4.62 -23.18
N PRO A 20 19.47 -5.44 -23.00
CA PRO A 20 20.72 -4.96 -22.42
C PRO A 20 21.62 -4.31 -23.49
N GLU A 21 21.81 -2.99 -23.42
CA GLU A 21 22.94 -2.33 -24.09
C GLU A 21 24.04 -1.93 -23.09
N SER A 22 25.20 -2.54 -23.33
CA SER A 22 26.58 -2.12 -23.04
C SER A 22 27.00 -1.72 -21.60
N SER A 23 27.85 -2.62 -21.04
CA SER A 23 29.07 -2.36 -20.28
C SER A 23 29.12 -1.17 -19.31
N SER A 24 28.75 -1.42 -18.05
CA SER A 24 29.46 -0.82 -16.90
C SER A 24 29.56 -1.84 -15.77
N TRP A 25 30.78 -2.12 -15.31
CA TRP A 25 31.14 -3.08 -14.26
C TRP A 25 30.75 -2.62 -12.84
N ILE A 26 30.07 -1.48 -12.73
CA ILE A 26 29.50 -0.97 -11.50
C ILE A 26 27.99 -1.28 -11.56
N THR A 27 27.55 -2.31 -10.83
CA THR A 27 26.13 -2.55 -10.59
C THR A 27 25.53 -1.37 -9.83
N LYS A 28 25.07 -0.35 -10.57
CA LYS A 28 24.14 0.65 -10.06
C LYS A 28 22.86 -0.08 -9.74
N ARG A 29 22.68 -0.51 -8.48
CA ARG A 29 21.38 -0.92 -7.96
C ARG A 29 20.46 0.31 -8.03
N LYS A 30 19.85 0.54 -9.19
CA LYS A 30 18.69 1.40 -9.32
C LYS A 30 17.55 0.66 -8.62
N GLY A 31 17.44 0.85 -7.31
CA GLY A 31 16.14 0.66 -6.67
C GLY A 31 15.17 1.56 -7.43
N ASN A 32 14.02 1.02 -7.82
CA ASN A 32 12.92 1.77 -8.42
C ASN A 32 12.48 2.82 -7.39
N ASN A 33 13.16 3.96 -7.37
CA ASN A 33 12.83 5.07 -6.51
C ASN A 33 11.70 5.83 -7.22
N PRO A 34 10.49 5.95 -6.63
CA PRO A 34 9.38 6.70 -7.23
C PRO A 34 9.79 8.14 -7.60
N TYR A 35 10.80 8.70 -6.93
CA TYR A 35 11.40 10.00 -7.27
C TYR A 35 12.11 10.04 -8.63
N ASP A 36 12.70 8.94 -9.10
CA ASP A 36 13.37 8.89 -10.41
C ASP A 36 12.36 8.88 -11.57
N GLN A 37 11.18 8.29 -11.37
CA GLN A 37 10.08 8.35 -12.34
C GLN A 37 9.45 9.76 -12.38
N LEU A 38 9.24 10.38 -11.22
CA LEU A 38 8.80 11.78 -11.11
C LEU A 38 9.74 12.73 -11.87
N ARG A 39 11.06 12.55 -11.70
CA ARG A 39 12.08 13.37 -12.34
C ARG A 39 12.09 13.27 -13.87
N ARG A 40 11.66 12.13 -14.43
CA ARG A 40 11.54 11.93 -15.89
C ARG A 40 10.30 12.59 -16.49
N THR A 41 9.26 12.84 -15.68
CA THR A 41 7.99 13.46 -16.13
C THR A 41 7.88 14.95 -15.83
N LEU A 42 8.88 15.51 -15.15
CA LEU A 42 8.99 16.94 -14.90
C LEU A 42 9.28 17.67 -16.22
N ARG A 43 8.42 18.63 -16.54
CA ARG A 43 8.68 19.60 -17.60
C ARG A 43 9.85 20.51 -17.19
N PRO A 44 10.51 21.20 -18.13
CA PRO A 44 11.66 22.08 -17.84
C PRO A 44 11.37 23.21 -16.84
N ASP A 45 10.10 23.55 -16.66
CA ASP A 45 9.58 24.54 -15.71
C ASP A 45 9.35 23.97 -14.29
N GLY A 46 9.64 22.69 -14.05
CA GLY A 46 9.42 22.03 -12.77
C GLY A 46 7.98 21.58 -12.53
N GLN A 47 7.08 21.70 -13.52
CA GLN A 47 5.71 21.23 -13.41
C GLN A 47 5.55 19.78 -13.90
N LEU A 48 4.68 19.03 -13.24
CA LEU A 48 4.26 17.71 -13.73
C LEU A 48 3.39 17.88 -14.98
N SER A 49 3.43 16.91 -15.89
CA SER A 49 2.49 16.90 -17.03
C SER A 49 1.03 16.82 -16.52
N PRO A 50 0.06 17.45 -17.20
CA PRO A 50 -1.36 17.41 -16.79
C PRO A 50 -1.91 15.99 -16.61
N LYS A 51 -1.49 15.05 -17.49
CA LYS A 51 -1.82 13.63 -17.37
C LYS A 51 -1.29 13.02 -16.07
N ARG A 52 -0.03 13.32 -15.71
CA ARG A 52 0.59 12.80 -14.49
C ARG A 52 -0.02 13.41 -13.22
N THR A 53 -0.40 14.69 -13.27
CA THR A 53 -1.15 15.32 -12.18
C THR A 53 -2.49 14.64 -11.97
N GLN A 54 -3.21 14.33 -13.05
CA GLN A 54 -4.47 13.59 -13.00
C GLN A 54 -4.28 12.18 -12.43
N ASP A 55 -3.26 11.44 -12.89
CA ASP A 55 -2.96 10.10 -12.36
C ASP A 55 -2.70 10.13 -10.84
N LEU A 56 -1.99 11.15 -10.33
CA LEU A 56 -1.71 11.29 -8.90
C LEU A 56 -2.96 11.62 -8.08
N ILE A 57 -3.87 12.44 -8.62
CA ILE A 57 -5.14 12.75 -7.97
C ILE A 57 -5.99 11.48 -7.85
N GLU A 58 -6.15 10.74 -8.95
CA GLU A 58 -6.90 9.49 -8.96
C GLU A 58 -6.29 8.44 -8.02
N GLU A 59 -4.96 8.37 -7.94
CA GLU A 59 -4.25 7.52 -6.99
C GLU A 59 -4.57 7.91 -5.53
N GLN A 60 -4.51 9.21 -5.22
CA GLN A 60 -4.79 9.70 -3.87
C GLN A 60 -6.26 9.45 -3.47
N GLU A 61 -7.19 9.64 -4.40
CA GLU A 61 -8.61 9.34 -4.20
C GLU A 61 -8.82 7.84 -3.91
N MET A 62 -8.17 6.97 -4.68
CA MET A 62 -8.26 5.52 -4.49
C MET A 62 -7.66 5.08 -3.15
N LEU A 63 -6.50 5.62 -2.77
CA LEU A 63 -5.87 5.33 -1.48
C LEU A 63 -6.75 5.80 -0.31
N SER A 64 -7.36 6.97 -0.44
CA SER A 64 -8.30 7.51 0.56
C SER A 64 -9.52 6.61 0.71
N ALA A 65 -10.16 6.23 -0.40
CA ALA A 65 -11.31 5.33 -0.40
C ALA A 65 -10.98 3.96 0.20
N THR A 66 -9.82 3.39 -0.15
CA THR A 66 -9.37 2.10 0.38
C THR A 66 -9.09 2.17 1.89
N LYS A 67 -8.50 3.27 2.36
CA LYS A 67 -8.30 3.51 3.79
C LYS A 67 -9.64 3.53 4.52
N SER A 68 -10.61 4.32 4.05
CA SER A 68 -11.94 4.39 4.67
C SER A 68 -12.60 3.01 4.74
N PHE A 69 -12.56 2.26 3.64
CA PHE A 69 -13.10 0.89 3.61
C PHE A 69 -12.46 -0.01 4.67
N ILE A 70 -11.12 -0.03 4.78
CA ILE A 70 -10.44 -0.87 5.79
C ILE A 70 -10.85 -0.44 7.21
N PHE A 71 -10.95 0.87 7.47
CA PHE A 71 -11.37 1.38 8.78
C PHE A 71 -12.80 0.95 9.13
N GLU A 72 -13.74 1.05 8.19
CA GLU A 72 -15.13 0.60 8.37
C GLU A 72 -15.20 -0.91 8.66
N GLN A 73 -14.44 -1.72 7.91
CA GLN A 73 -14.40 -3.17 8.13
C GLN A 73 -13.82 -3.53 9.50
N VAL A 74 -12.78 -2.83 9.93
CA VAL A 74 -12.16 -3.04 11.25
C VAL A 74 -13.10 -2.60 12.37
N GLU A 75 -13.78 -1.48 12.22
CA GLU A 75 -14.78 -1.01 13.17
C GLU A 75 -15.88 -2.05 13.35
N ALA A 76 -16.48 -2.50 12.25
CA ALA A 76 -17.51 -3.53 12.26
C ALA A 76 -17.03 -4.83 12.92
N TYR A 77 -15.80 -5.27 12.61
CA TYR A 77 -15.21 -6.45 13.24
C TYR A 77 -15.03 -6.28 14.75
N ILE A 78 -14.55 -5.12 15.21
CA ILE A 78 -14.37 -4.84 16.64
C ILE A 78 -15.73 -4.83 17.35
N GLN A 79 -16.75 -4.18 16.77
CA GLN A 79 -18.11 -4.16 17.31
C GLN A 79 -18.67 -5.57 17.47
N VAL A 80 -18.56 -6.40 16.43
CA VAL A 80 -19.11 -7.77 16.42
C VAL A 80 -18.33 -8.71 17.34
N THR A 81 -16.99 -8.61 17.36
CA THR A 81 -16.13 -9.61 18.03
C THR A 81 -15.84 -9.25 19.49
N PHE A 82 -15.62 -7.98 19.79
CA PHE A 82 -15.21 -7.50 21.12
C PHE A 82 -16.26 -6.64 21.82
N GLY A 83 -17.38 -6.37 21.14
CA GLY A 83 -18.46 -5.53 21.62
C GLY A 83 -18.18 -4.02 21.44
N PRO A 84 -19.21 -3.19 21.66
CA PRO A 84 -19.15 -1.74 21.43
C PRO A 84 -18.37 -0.97 22.49
N LYS A 85 -17.99 -1.62 23.61
CA LYS A 85 -17.24 -0.95 24.67
C LYS A 85 -15.87 -0.53 24.18
N ASP A 86 -15.53 0.72 24.49
CA ASP A 86 -14.25 1.35 24.18
C ASP A 86 -13.91 1.33 22.69
N ILE A 87 -14.92 1.34 21.82
CA ILE A 87 -14.70 1.28 20.37
C ILE A 87 -13.88 2.47 19.87
N ASP A 88 -14.19 3.68 20.32
CA ASP A 88 -13.46 4.89 19.95
C ASP A 88 -11.98 4.77 20.33
N LEU A 89 -11.71 4.26 21.54
CA LEU A 89 -10.35 4.03 22.03
C LEU A 89 -9.62 2.96 21.21
N LYS A 90 -10.30 1.89 20.82
CA LYS A 90 -9.73 0.83 19.97
C LYS A 90 -9.47 1.33 18.55
N MET A 91 -10.37 2.14 17.98
CA MET A 91 -10.18 2.76 16.66
C MET A 91 -9.07 3.81 16.68
N GLU A 92 -8.91 4.56 17.76
CA GLU A 92 -7.77 5.47 17.95
C GLU A 92 -6.45 4.69 17.99
N LYS A 93 -6.40 3.56 18.72
CA LYS A 93 -5.24 2.66 18.73
C LYS A 93 -4.98 2.05 17.35
N PHE A 94 -6.02 1.70 16.61
CA PHE A 94 -5.90 1.24 15.23
C PHE A 94 -5.24 2.29 14.36
N GLN A 95 -5.73 3.53 14.40
CA GLN A 95 -5.17 4.66 13.66
C GLN A 95 -3.69 4.89 14.01
N LYS A 96 -3.32 4.94 15.29
CA LYS A 96 -1.92 5.11 15.71
C LYS A 96 -1.04 3.96 15.20
N SER A 97 -1.55 2.73 15.25
CA SER A 97 -0.83 1.57 14.73
C SER A 97 -0.70 1.61 13.20
N TRP A 98 -1.72 2.14 12.51
CA TRP A 98 -1.73 2.35 11.08
C TRP A 98 -0.65 3.35 10.66
N GLU A 99 -0.64 4.55 11.24
CA GLU A 99 0.32 5.61 10.92
C GLU A 99 1.76 5.11 11.05
N LYS A 100 2.08 4.49 12.19
CA LYS A 100 3.42 3.92 12.45
C LYS A 100 3.84 2.86 11.44
N LEU A 101 2.92 2.04 10.96
CA LEU A 101 3.21 0.98 10.00
C LEU A 101 3.24 1.52 8.57
N PHE A 102 2.42 2.51 8.27
CA PHE A 102 2.39 3.18 6.98
C PHE A 102 3.70 3.92 6.71
N ASP A 103 4.26 4.60 7.71
CA ASP A 103 5.59 5.22 7.59
C ASP A 103 6.69 4.21 7.21
N LYS A 104 6.54 2.95 7.66
CA LYS A 104 7.52 1.89 7.41
C LYS A 104 7.30 1.16 6.08
N HIS A 105 6.05 0.90 5.72
CA HIS A 105 5.69 -0.03 4.65
C HIS A 105 4.98 0.64 3.46
N GLY A 106 4.52 1.89 3.64
CA GLY A 106 3.82 2.68 2.63
C GLY A 106 2.60 1.96 2.06
N ILE A 107 2.39 2.11 0.75
CA ILE A 107 1.25 1.57 0.01
C ILE A 107 1.16 0.04 0.09
N LYS A 108 2.30 -0.67 0.20
CA LYS A 108 2.29 -2.13 0.34
C LYS A 108 1.52 -2.61 1.56
N MET A 109 1.49 -1.82 2.63
CA MET A 109 0.66 -2.11 3.79
C MET A 109 -0.83 -2.08 3.43
N ILE A 110 -1.28 -1.07 2.69
CA ILE A 110 -2.68 -0.93 2.30
C ILE A 110 -3.11 -2.12 1.44
N GLN A 111 -2.28 -2.50 0.47
CA GLN A 111 -2.50 -3.69 -0.37
C GLN A 111 -2.52 -4.99 0.45
N ALA A 112 -1.65 -5.13 1.44
CA ALA A 112 -1.67 -6.30 2.32
C ALA A 112 -2.94 -6.36 3.16
N LEU A 113 -3.37 -5.22 3.72
CA LEU A 113 -4.54 -5.14 4.59
C LEU A 113 -5.85 -5.36 3.83
N ILE A 114 -5.99 -4.83 2.61
CA ILE A 114 -7.18 -5.09 1.79
C ILE A 114 -7.30 -6.57 1.40
N GLU A 115 -6.19 -7.29 1.19
CA GLU A 115 -6.24 -8.74 0.98
C GLU A 115 -6.56 -9.53 2.27
N LEU A 116 -6.48 -8.88 3.43
CA LEU A 116 -6.79 -9.47 4.73
C LEU A 116 -8.17 -9.03 5.26
N THR A 117 -8.90 -8.14 4.58
CA THR A 117 -10.23 -7.69 5.06
C THR A 117 -11.29 -8.78 5.01
N ASP A 118 -11.10 -9.82 4.19
CA ASP A 118 -12.01 -10.98 4.16
C ASP A 118 -11.95 -11.78 5.48
N ASP A 119 -10.84 -11.71 6.22
CA ASP A 119 -10.64 -12.37 7.50
C ASP A 119 -9.76 -11.50 8.42
N ILE A 120 -10.40 -10.62 9.20
CA ILE A 120 -9.80 -9.52 9.98
C ILE A 120 -9.05 -10.03 11.23
N LYS A 121 -8.21 -11.06 11.06
CA LYS A 121 -7.29 -11.58 12.07
C LYS A 121 -6.08 -10.69 12.30
N PHE A 122 -5.87 -9.69 11.45
CA PHE A 122 -4.77 -8.74 11.60
C PHE A 122 -5.02 -7.69 12.68
N VAL A 123 -6.20 -7.65 13.31
CA VAL A 123 -6.50 -6.75 14.43
C VAL A 123 -6.55 -7.53 15.75
N ASN A 124 -5.97 -6.97 16.81
CA ASN A 124 -6.04 -7.55 18.16
C ASN A 124 -7.22 -6.98 18.96
N HIS A 125 -7.48 -7.54 20.15
CA HIS A 125 -8.57 -7.06 21.02
C HIS A 125 -8.43 -5.59 21.47
N ASN A 126 -7.23 -5.02 21.39
CA ASN A 126 -6.93 -3.63 21.74
C ASN A 126 -7.17 -2.67 20.57
N GLY A 127 -7.56 -3.18 19.40
CA GLY A 127 -7.69 -2.40 18.18
C GLY A 127 -6.37 -2.17 17.44
N GLU A 128 -5.26 -2.82 17.80
CA GLU A 128 -3.98 -2.60 17.12
C GLU A 128 -3.75 -3.61 15.99
N ILE A 129 -3.03 -3.18 14.95
CA ILE A 129 -2.57 -4.05 13.88
C ILE A 129 -1.50 -5.02 14.40
N ARG A 130 -1.77 -6.32 14.25
CA ARG A 130 -0.85 -7.42 14.53
C ARG A 130 0.26 -7.45 13.48
N LYS A 131 1.41 -6.86 13.82
CA LYS A 131 2.60 -6.80 12.97
C LYS A 131 3.03 -8.15 12.39
N VAL A 132 2.89 -9.22 13.16
CA VAL A 132 3.24 -10.59 12.72
C VAL A 132 2.38 -11.02 11.53
N VAL A 133 1.07 -10.73 11.57
CA VAL A 133 0.13 -11.06 10.48
C VAL A 133 0.42 -10.20 9.26
N LEU A 134 0.61 -8.88 9.47
CA LEU A 134 0.95 -7.96 8.38
C LEU A 134 2.27 -8.35 7.69
N ASN A 135 3.34 -8.56 8.46
CA ASN A 135 4.65 -8.92 7.89
C ASN A 135 4.59 -10.23 7.12
N ARG A 136 3.88 -11.24 7.64
CA ARG A 136 3.68 -12.51 6.93
C ARG A 136 2.99 -12.28 5.58
N LYS A 137 1.94 -11.45 5.55
CA LYS A 137 1.22 -11.14 4.31
C LYS A 137 2.09 -10.35 3.33
N LEU A 138 2.87 -9.39 3.82
CA LEU A 138 3.84 -8.64 3.02
C LEU A 138 4.90 -9.58 2.42
N ASP A 139 5.39 -10.56 3.19
CA ASP A 139 6.34 -11.56 2.69
C ASP A 139 5.70 -12.48 1.64
N GLU A 140 4.45 -12.90 1.84
CA GLU A 140 3.67 -13.66 0.86
C GLU A 140 3.45 -12.87 -0.44
N MET A 141 3.12 -11.57 -0.34
CA MET A 141 3.05 -10.66 -1.50
C MET A 141 4.39 -10.53 -2.21
N ASN A 142 5.48 -10.26 -1.46
CA ASN A 142 6.82 -10.14 -2.03
C ASN A 142 7.28 -11.44 -2.70
N LYS A 143 6.88 -12.61 -2.17
CA LYS A 143 7.14 -13.92 -2.81
C LYS A 143 6.34 -14.09 -4.09
N ARG A 144 5.08 -13.65 -4.15
CA ARG A 144 4.28 -13.64 -5.39
C ARG A 144 4.89 -12.73 -6.45
N GLU A 145 5.36 -11.54 -6.05
CA GLU A 145 6.05 -10.59 -6.93
C GLU A 145 7.41 -11.11 -7.45
N ARG A 146 8.07 -12.02 -6.71
CA ARG A 146 9.38 -12.62 -7.07
C ARG A 146 9.29 -14.01 -7.70
N GLY A 147 8.12 -14.63 -7.64
CA GLY A 147 7.80 -15.98 -8.13
C GLY A 147 7.06 -15.97 -9.48
N GLN A 148 7.11 -14.83 -10.15
CA GLN A 148 7.18 -14.65 -11.60
C GLN A 148 8.56 -14.05 -11.93
#